data_AF-G2FWX2-F1
#
_entry.id   AF-G2FWX2-F1
#
_cell.length_a   1.000
_cell.length_b   1.000
_cell.length_c   1.000
_cell.angle_alpha   90.00
_cell.angle_beta   90.00
_cell.angle_gamma   90.00
#
_symmetry.space_group_name_H-M   'P 1'
#
loop_
_entity.id
_entity.type
_entity.pdbx_description
1 polymer ?
#
loop_
_entity_poly.entity_id
_entity_poly.type
_entity_poly.pdbx_seq_one_letter_code
_entity_poly.pdbx_strand_id
1 'polypeptide(L)' 'MNRRTCLSCGGRSYSSYSGTNWDCPYCGEDLGDVQNELSDMLRDPLEEYEQAIEGFDEKH' A
#
# COMPACT_ATOMS: atom_id res chain seq x y z
N MET A 1 6.84 -3.03 -0.69
CA MET A 1 7.21 -3.55 0.66
C MET A 1 6.03 -3.26 1.56
N ASN A 2 5.55 -4.24 2.35
CA ASN A 2 4.38 -4.01 3.20
C ASN A 2 4.82 -3.22 4.43
N ARG A 3 4.03 -2.19 4.78
CA ARG A 3 4.28 -1.32 5.93
C ARG A 3 3.00 -1.18 6.73
N ARG A 4 3.10 -1.32 8.04
CA ARG A 4 2.01 -1.00 8.97
C ARG A 4 2.52 -0.07 10.05
N THR A 5 1.69 0.89 10.44
CA THR A 5 1.96 1.79 11.56
C THR A 5 1.13 1.32 12.75
N CYS A 6 1.78 0.97 13.86
CA CYS A 6 1.08 0.60 15.08
C CYS A 6 0.41 1.83 15.70
N LEU A 7 -0.91 1.78 15.89
CA LEU A 7 -1.67 2.88 16.47
C LEU A 7 -1.39 3.09 17.97
N SER A 8 -0.93 2.04 18.66
CA SER A 8 -0.75 2.06 20.12
C SER A 8 0.61 2.60 20.54
N CYS A 9 1.68 2.27 19.81
CA CYS A 9 3.02 2.78 20.12
C CYS A 9 3.60 3.75 19.06
N GLY A 10 2.90 3.95 17.93
CA GLY A 10 3.39 4.76 16.81
C GLY A 10 4.56 4.13 16.02
N GLY A 11 4.99 2.93 16.42
CA GLY A 11 6.09 2.21 15.77
C GLY A 11 5.73 1.75 14.37
N ARG A 12 6.65 1.92 13.43
CA ARG A 12 6.49 1.48 12.04
C ARG A 12 7.19 0.15 11.84
N SER A 13 6.45 -0.86 11.39
CA SER A 13 6.98 -2.18 11.06
C SER A 13 6.87 -2.43 9.56
N TYR A 14 7.83 -3.19 9.03
CA TYR A 14 7.90 -3.56 7.61
C TYR A 14 7.94 -5.08 7.51
N SER A 15 7.23 -5.62 6.51
CA SER A 15 7.21 -7.05 6.25
C SER A 15 7.22 -7.31 4.75
N SER A 16 7.82 -8.43 4.35
CA SER A 16 7.65 -8.99 3.01
C SER A 16 6.35 -9.83 2.91
N TYR A 17 5.74 -10.18 4.04
CA TYR A 17 4.51 -10.95 4.11
C TYR A 17 3.28 -10.03 4.12
N SER A 18 2.25 -10.38 3.36
CA SER A 18 1.00 -9.61 3.21
C SER A 18 -0.16 -10.15 4.04
N GLY A 19 0.11 -11.12 4.93
CA GLY A 19 -0.94 -11.74 5.73
C GLY A 19 -1.57 -10.83 6.79
N THR A 20 -2.70 -11.28 7.31
CA THR A 20 -3.46 -10.63 8.38
C THR A 20 -2.93 -10.98 9.77
N ASN A 21 -2.03 -11.94 9.93
CA ASN A 21 -1.44 -12.23 11.24
C ASN A 21 -0.11 -11.46 11.38
N TRP A 22 -0.14 -10.28 12.00
CA TRP A 22 1.04 -9.43 12.14
C TRP A 22 1.04 -8.74 13.50
N ASP A 23 1.95 -9.15 14.39
CA ASP A 23 2.15 -8.49 15.67
C ASP A 23 3.16 -7.32 15.59
N CYS A 24 2.88 -6.24 16.29
CA CYS A 24 3.80 -5.12 16.42
C CYS A 24 5.07 -5.55 17.16
N PRO A 25 6.28 -5.43 16.57
CA PRO A 25 7.52 -5.88 17.20
C PRO A 25 7.94 -5.02 18.40
N TYR A 26 7.30 -3.86 18.60
CA TYR A 26 7.66 -2.90 19.65
C TYR A 26 6.80 -3.04 20.91
N CYS A 27 5.51 -3.31 20.75
CA CYS A 27 4.56 -3.39 21.88
C CYS A 27 3.81 -4.73 21.95
N GLY A 28 3.94 -5.60 20.94
CA GLY A 28 3.28 -6.91 20.89
C GLY A 28 1.79 -6.86 20.53
N GLU A 29 1.27 -5.70 20.13
CA GLU A 29 -0.14 -5.56 19.77
C GLU A 29 -0.45 -6.08 18.38
N ASP A 30 -1.61 -6.70 18.20
CA ASP A 30 -2.03 -7.22 16.90
C ASP A 30 -2.27 -6.08 15.91
N LEU A 31 -1.63 -6.18 14.74
CA LEU A 31 -1.77 -5.26 13.61
C LEU A 31 -2.54 -5.93 12.48
N GLY A 32 -3.30 -7.00 12.74
CA GLY A 32 -3.93 -7.78 11.71
C GLY A 32 -4.99 -7.04 10.93
N ASP A 33 -5.73 -6.18 11.63
CA ASP A 33 -6.74 -5.27 11.08
C ASP A 33 -6.16 -3.93 10.59
N VAL A 34 -4.87 -3.67 10.81
CA VAL A 34 -4.23 -2.42 10.37
C VAL A 34 -3.98 -2.49 8.87
N GLN A 35 -4.50 -1.49 8.16
CA GLN A 35 -4.32 -1.36 6.72
C GLN A 35 -2.83 -1.36 6.36
N ASN A 36 -2.47 -2.21 5.40
CA ASN A 36 -1.13 -2.26 4.87
C ASN A 36 -0.92 -1.08 3.93
N GLU A 37 -0.04 -0.17 4.33
CA GLU A 37 0.47 0.91 3.50
C GLU A 37 1.43 0.30 2.48
N LEU A 38 0.91 -0.12 1.33
CA LEU A 38 1.75 -0.55 0.21
C LEU A 38 2.67 0.62 -0.15
N SER A 39 3.98 0.44 0.00
CA SER A 39 4.97 1.46 -0.39
C SER A 39 4.83 1.76 -1.89
N ASP A 40 4.18 2.89 -2.22
CA ASP A 40 4.20 3.66 -3.47
C ASP A 40 4.63 2.91 -4.75
N MET A 41 3.97 1.79 -5.03
CA MET A 41 3.79 1.26 -6.39
C MET A 41 2.30 1.22 -6.76
N LEU A 42 1.50 2.07 -6.13
CA LEU A 42 0.21 2.44 -6.68
C LEU A 42 0.52 3.44 -7.79
N ARG A 43 0.53 2.95 -9.04
CA ARG A 43 0.37 3.80 -10.22
C ARG A 43 -0.79 4.75 -9.94
N ASP A 44 -0.55 6.02 -10.19
CA ASP A 44 -1.56 7.06 -10.04
C ASP A 44 -2.76 6.70 -10.94
N PRO A 45 -4.00 6.62 -10.43
CA PRO A 45 -5.18 6.35 -11.25
C PRO A 45 -5.35 7.32 -12.43
N LEU A 46 -4.70 8.50 -12.37
CA LEU A 46 -4.71 9.49 -13.46
C LEU A 46 -3.81 9.08 -14.63
N GLU A 47 -2.77 8.27 -14.41
CA GLU A 47 -1.83 7.85 -15.45
C GLU A 47 -2.47 6.86 -16.46
N GLU A 48 -3.50 6.11 -16.03
CA GLU A 48 -4.25 5.17 -16.87
C GLU A 48 -5.23 5.90 -17.81
N TYR A 49 -5.73 7.07 -17.42
CA TYR A 49 -6.65 7.86 -18.24
C TYR A 49 -5.94 8.60 -19.39
N GLU A 50 -4.72 9.12 -19.14
CA GLU A 50 -3.95 9.83 -20.18
C GLU A 50 -3.54 8.90 -21.33
N GLN A 51 -3.13 7.65 -21.02
CA GLN A 51 -2.81 6.64 -22.04
C GLN A 51 -4.02 6.22 -22.89
N ALA A 52 -5.23 6.32 -22.34
CA ALA A 52 -6.46 6.01 -23.08
C ALA A 52 -6.87 7.12 -24.05
N ILE A 53 -6.44 8.36 -23.82
CA ILE A 53 -6.73 9.51 -24.69
C ILE A 53 -5.79 9.54 -25.89
N GLU A 54 -4.49 9.27 -25.69
CA GLU A 54 -3.49 9.33 -26.78
C GLU A 54 -3.69 8.24 -27.85
N GLY A 55 -4.39 7.14 -27.54
CA GLY A 55 -4.70 6.09 -28.51
C GLY A 55 -5.90 6.36 -29.43
N PHE A 56 -6.62 7.48 -29.25
CA PHE A 56 -7.83 7.79 -30.03
C PHE A 56 -7.57 8.67 -31.26
N ASP A 57 -6.43 9.37 -31.31
CA ASP A 57 -6.14 10.36 -32.36
C ASP A 57 -5.56 9.77 -33.67
N GLU A 58 -5.17 8.49 -33.71
CA GLU A 58 -4.64 7.84 -34.94
C GLU A 58 -5.72 7.24 -35.88
N LYS A 59 -7.00 7.55 -35.67
CA LYS A 59 -8.09 7.09 -36.58
C LYS A 59 -9.08 8.18 -37.00
N HIS A 60 -8.60 9.35 -37.40
CA HIS A 60 -9.35 10.24 -38.30
C HIS A 60 -8.49 10.76 -39.45
#